data_AF-A0AAD6SBV2-F1
#
_entry.id   AF-A0AAD6SBV2-F1
#
_cell.length_a   1.000
_cell.length_b   1.000
_cell.length_c   1.000
_cell.angle_alpha   90.00
_cell.angle_beta   90.00
_cell.angle_gamma   90.00
#
_symmetry.space_group_name_H-M   'P 1'
#
loop_
_entity.id
_entity.type
_entity.pdbx_description
1 polymer ?
#
loop_
_entity_poly.entity_id
_entity_poly.type
_entity_poly.pdbx_seq_one_letter_code
_entity_poly.pdbx_strand_id
1 'polypeptide(L)'
;MDVHRSRAECMNRLGDIFEKNGDLLNALELWEMARPLFERSSQTTQIQAIDEQMSRVGKDVKEHYQKNLARLTELSVPAGKVDEVHEEDEEDEIELELDKAEVERVVV
;
A
#
# COMPACT_ATOMS: atom_id res chain seq x y z
N MET A 1 -3.45 -16.40 30.52
CA MET A 1 -3.44 -16.44 29.04
C MET A 1 -2.34 -15.52 28.55
N ASP A 2 -1.54 -15.96 27.59
CA ASP A 2 -0.55 -15.10 26.93
C ASP A 2 -1.28 -14.25 25.86
N VAL A 3 -1.40 -12.95 26.15
CA VAL A 3 -2.09 -11.97 25.28
C VAL A 3 -1.33 -11.78 23.97
N HIS A 4 0.00 -11.89 23.99
CA HIS A 4 0.82 -11.76 22.78
C HIS A 4 0.60 -12.95 21.87
N ARG A 5 0.61 -14.17 22.42
CA ARG A 5 0.32 -15.40 21.67
C ARG A 5 -1.08 -15.36 21.06
N SER A 6 -2.10 -15.04 21.85
CA SER A 6 -3.49 -15.08 21.37
C SER A 6 -3.73 -14.05 20.26
N ARG A 7 -3.15 -12.85 20.39
CA ARG A 7 -3.19 -11.81 19.36
C ARG A 7 -2.45 -12.24 18.09
N ALA A 8 -1.29 -12.86 18.22
CA ALA A 8 -0.50 -13.36 17.11
C ALA A 8 -1.25 -14.47 16.33
N GLU A 9 -1.91 -15.40 17.04
CA GLU A 9 -2.72 -16.45 16.41
C GLU A 9 -3.91 -15.86 15.62
N CYS A 10 -4.57 -14.83 16.14
CA CYS A 10 -5.62 -14.14 15.41
C CYS A 10 -5.10 -13.47 14.13
N MET A 11 -3.99 -12.74 14.22
CA MET A 11 -3.36 -12.09 13.07
C MET A 11 -2.92 -13.11 12.02
N ASN A 12 -2.33 -14.23 12.45
CA ASN A 12 -1.91 -15.29 11.55
C ASN A 12 -3.08 -15.88 10.76
N ARG A 13 -4.20 -16.18 11.45
CA ARG A 13 -5.40 -16.71 10.81
C ARG A 13 -6.05 -15.71 9.85
N LEU A 14 -6.02 -14.42 10.18
CA LEU A 14 -6.49 -13.39 9.26
C LEU A 14 -5.60 -13.33 8.01
N GLY A 15 -4.27 -13.41 8.18
CA GLY A 15 -3.33 -13.48 7.07
C GLY A 15 -3.63 -14.66 6.14
N ASP A 16 -3.87 -15.85 6.69
CA ASP A 16 -4.26 -17.04 5.91
C ASP A 16 -5.57 -16.84 5.14
N ILE A 17 -6.52 -16.07 5.68
CA ILE A 17 -7.79 -15.76 5.01
C ILE A 17 -7.55 -14.79 3.85
N PHE A 18 -6.74 -13.74 4.05
CA PHE A 18 -6.39 -12.80 2.98
C PHE A 18 -5.61 -13.50 1.85
N GLU A 19 -4.68 -14.39 2.19
CA GLU A 19 -3.96 -15.21 1.20
C GLU A 19 -4.93 -16.03 0.36
N LYS A 20 -5.88 -16.74 1.01
CA LYS A 20 -6.91 -17.54 0.31
C LYS A 20 -7.84 -16.70 -0.57
N ASN A 21 -8.06 -15.45 -0.20
CA ASN A 21 -8.83 -14.50 -0.99
C ASN A 21 -8.02 -13.85 -2.13
N GLY A 22 -6.73 -14.17 -2.26
CA GLY A 22 -5.82 -13.62 -3.27
C GLY A 22 -5.26 -12.24 -2.92
N ASP A 23 -5.54 -11.74 -1.71
CA ASP A 23 -5.06 -10.46 -1.22
C ASP A 23 -3.73 -10.65 -0.48
N LEU A 24 -2.68 -10.85 -1.28
CA LEU A 24 -1.35 -11.18 -0.80
C LEU A 24 -0.68 -10.04 -0.02
N LEU A 25 -1.04 -8.78 -0.32
CA LEU A 25 -0.47 -7.61 0.34
C LEU A 25 -0.95 -7.55 1.80
N ASN A 26 -2.27 -7.63 2.01
CA ASN A 26 -2.86 -7.61 3.36
C ASN A 26 -2.46 -8.85 4.17
N ALA A 27 -2.29 -10.01 3.51
CA ALA A 27 -1.77 -11.21 4.16
C ALA A 27 -0.36 -10.99 4.73
N LEU A 28 0.53 -10.39 3.93
CA LEU A 28 1.92 -10.15 4.30
C LEU A 28 2.04 -9.17 5.47
N GLU A 29 1.29 -8.07 5.46
CA GLU A 29 1.24 -7.10 6.57
C GLU A 29 0.81 -7.76 7.89
N LEU A 30 -0.18 -8.67 7.85
CA LEU A 30 -0.66 -9.38 9.03
C LEU A 30 0.37 -10.34 9.61
N TRP A 31 1.10 -11.06 8.76
CA TRP A 31 2.17 -11.95 9.19
C TRP A 31 3.37 -11.19 9.76
N GLU A 32 3.75 -10.05 9.15
CA GLU A 32 4.79 -9.17 9.68
C GLU A 32 4.45 -8.65 11.08
N MET A 33 3.17 -8.32 11.33
CA MET A 33 2.69 -7.92 12.66
C MET A 33 2.63 -9.09 13.66
N ALA A 34 2.30 -10.31 13.21
CA ALA A 34 2.18 -11.48 14.06
C ALA A 34 3.54 -12.02 14.54
N ARG A 35 4.58 -11.93 13.69
CA ARG A 35 5.92 -12.45 13.96
C ARG A 35 6.56 -11.95 15.28
N PRO A 36 6.67 -10.64 15.56
CA PRO A 36 7.26 -10.15 16.81
C PRO A 36 6.42 -10.50 18.05
N LEU A 37 5.12 -10.74 17.88
CA LEU A 37 4.27 -11.20 18.98
C LEU A 37 4.55 -12.67 19.32
N PHE A 38 4.78 -13.52 18.32
CA PHE A 38 5.22 -14.89 18.56
C PHE A 38 6.61 -14.96 19.18
N GLU A 39 7.52 -14.08 18.78
CA GLU A 39 8.86 -13.92 19.38
C GLU A 39 8.77 -13.58 20.87
N ARG A 40 7.94 -12.60 21.24
CA ARG A 40 7.71 -12.22 22.65
C ARG A 40 7.13 -13.37 23.49
N SER A 41 6.31 -14.22 22.87
CA SER A 41 5.76 -15.41 23.51
C SER A 41 6.66 -16.66 23.41
N SER A 42 7.88 -16.54 22.87
CA SER A 42 8.82 -17.65 22.65
C SER A 42 8.28 -18.80 21.78
N GLN A 43 7.37 -18.50 20.86
CA GLN A 43 6.71 -19.47 19.98
C GLN A 43 7.51 -19.69 18.68
N THR A 44 8.68 -20.32 18.79
CA THR A 44 9.65 -20.47 17.69
C THR A 44 9.12 -21.22 16.46
N THR A 45 8.29 -22.24 16.66
CA THR A 45 7.65 -22.99 15.57
C THR A 45 6.71 -22.11 14.74
N GLN A 46 6.10 -21.09 15.36
CA GLN A 46 5.11 -20.24 14.72
C GLN A 46 5.81 -19.11 13.96
N ILE A 47 6.97 -18.67 14.47
CA ILE A 47 7.88 -17.77 13.75
C ILE A 47 8.35 -18.45 12.46
N GLN A 48 8.76 -19.71 12.52
CA GLN A 48 9.17 -20.47 11.33
C GLN A 48 8.04 -20.60 10.31
N ALA A 49 6.82 -20.91 10.77
CA ALA A 49 5.66 -20.99 9.88
C ALA A 49 5.37 -19.65 9.18
N ILE A 50 5.44 -18.53 9.90
CA ILE A 50 5.28 -17.19 9.32
C ILE A 50 6.41 -16.88 8.33
N ASP A 51 7.66 -17.20 8.67
CA ASP A 51 8.80 -16.98 7.78
C ASP A 51 8.66 -17.77 6.46
N GLU A 52 8.16 -19.01 6.52
CA GLU A 52 7.84 -19.81 5.34
C GLU A 52 6.69 -19.21 4.51
N GLN A 53 5.62 -18.76 5.17
CA GLN A 53 4.47 -18.11 4.52
C GLN A 53 4.88 -16.83 3.80
N MET A 54 5.62 -15.95 4.47
CA MET A 54 6.14 -14.71 3.89
C MET A 54 7.12 -14.99 2.74
N SER A 55 7.94 -16.04 2.84
CA SER A 55 8.84 -16.44 1.75
C SER A 55 8.09 -16.94 0.51
N ARG A 56 6.99 -17.69 0.72
CA ARG A 56 6.09 -18.13 -0.36
C ARG A 56 5.44 -16.93 -1.03
N VAL A 57 4.74 -16.11 -0.26
CA VAL A 57 3.98 -14.96 -0.78
C VAL A 57 4.88 -13.87 -1.34
N GLY A 58 6.07 -13.65 -0.79
CA GLY A 58 7.04 -12.70 -1.35
C GLY A 58 7.44 -13.02 -2.80
N LYS A 59 7.39 -14.29 -3.21
CA LYS A 59 7.57 -14.69 -4.62
C LYS A 59 6.32 -14.35 -5.43
N ASP A 60 5.15 -14.68 -4.91
CA ASP A 60 3.86 -14.49 -5.57
C ASP A 60 3.51 -13.00 -5.78
N VAL A 61 3.80 -12.14 -4.80
CA VAL A 61 3.62 -10.68 -4.90
C VAL A 61 4.51 -10.09 -6.01
N LYS A 62 5.76 -10.55 -6.11
CA LYS A 62 6.68 -10.13 -7.17
C LYS A 62 6.20 -10.58 -8.55
N GLU A 63 5.75 -11.82 -8.68
CA GLU A 63 5.17 -12.33 -9.93
C GLU A 63 3.88 -11.59 -10.30
N HIS A 64 2.99 -11.33 -9.34
CA HIS A 64 1.77 -10.55 -9.56
C HIS A 64 2.08 -9.12 -10.00
N TYR A 65 3.03 -8.46 -9.35
CA TYR A 65 3.46 -7.11 -9.73
C TYR A 65 4.06 -7.09 -11.14
N GLN A 66 4.94 -8.04 -11.46
CA GLN A 66 5.53 -8.16 -12.80
C GLN A 66 4.47 -8.42 -13.88
N LYS A 67 3.50 -9.31 -13.61
CA LYS A 67 2.39 -9.60 -14.53
C LYS A 67 1.49 -8.38 -14.73
N ASN A 68 1.21 -7.63 -13.67
CA ASN A 68 0.44 -6.39 -13.77
C ASN A 68 1.20 -5.31 -14.55
N LEU A 69 2.51 -5.17 -14.33
CA LEU A 69 3.37 -4.24 -15.07
C LEU A 69 3.40 -4.60 -16.56
N ALA A 70 3.55 -5.88 -16.90
CA ALA A 70 3.50 -6.37 -18.27
C ALA A 70 2.15 -6.08 -18.93
N ARG A 71 1.05 -6.31 -18.21
CA ARG A 71 -0.31 -6.00 -18.70
C ARG A 71 -0.52 -4.51 -18.94
N LEU A 72 -0.01 -3.64 -18.06
CA LEU A 72 -0.04 -2.19 -18.26
C LEU A 72 0.80 -1.77 -19.48
N THR A 73 1.91 -2.45 -19.72
CA THR A 73 2.78 -2.22 -20.89
C THR A 73 2.09 -2.68 -22.18
N GLU A 74 1.36 -3.80 -22.17
CA GLU A 74 0.56 -4.28 -23.31
C GLU A 74 -0.68 -3.41 -23.58
N LEU A 75 -1.26 -2.81 -22.54
CA LEU A 75 -2.38 -1.85 -22.64
C LEU A 75 -1.92 -0.47 -23.08
N SER A 76 -0.63 -0.15 -22.90
CA SER A 76 0.01 1.01 -23.51
C SER A 76 0.13 0.77 -25.01
N VAL A 77 -0.97 1.00 -25.73
CA VAL A 77 -0.98 1.24 -27.18
C VAL A 77 0.23 2.13 -27.51
N PRO A 78 1.05 1.82 -28.53
CA PRO A 78 2.07 2.77 -28.97
C PRO A 78 1.30 4.04 -29.30
N ALA A 79 1.55 5.11 -28.53
CA ALA A 79 0.98 6.41 -28.79
C ALA A 79 1.15 6.65 -30.28
N GLY A 80 0.03 6.62 -31.01
CA GLY A 80 0.01 6.99 -32.41
C GLY A 80 0.70 8.34 -32.47
N LYS A 81 1.68 8.47 -33.36
CA LYS A 81 2.48 9.68 -33.56
C LYS A 81 1.61 10.89 -33.28
N VAL A 82 1.86 11.56 -32.17
CA VAL A 82 1.28 12.86 -31.90
C VAL A 82 1.96 13.73 -32.93
N ASP A 83 1.22 14.09 -33.99
CA ASP A 83 1.69 15.11 -34.91
C ASP A 83 2.04 16.35 -34.07
N GLU A 84 3.24 16.89 -34.32
CA GLU A 84 3.84 18.01 -33.60
C GLU A 84 2.81 19.13 -33.38
N VAL A 85 2.39 19.34 -32.14
CA VAL A 85 1.64 20.54 -31.75
C VAL A 85 2.69 21.62 -31.52
N HIS A 86 2.63 22.66 -32.34
CA HIS A 86 3.46 23.85 -32.25
C HIS A 86 3.47 24.43 -30.82
N GLU A 87 4.68 24.69 -30.33
CA GLU A 87 4.94 25.61 -29.22
C GLU A 87 4.37 26.98 -29.59
N GLU A 88 3.36 27.45 -28.87
CA GLU A 88 3.13 28.88 -28.68
C GLU A 88 3.05 29.13 -27.17
N ASP A 89 4.08 29.84 -26.71
CA ASP A 89 4.23 30.41 -25.37
C ASP A 89 3.04 31.32 -25.03
N GLU A 90 2.55 31.26 -23.80
CA GLU A 90 2.12 32.47 -23.06
C GLU A 90 1.96 32.12 -21.56
N GLU A 91 2.84 32.70 -20.74
CA GLU A 91 2.78 32.69 -19.28
C GLU A 91 1.67 33.66 -18.81
N ASP A 92 0.53 33.14 -18.38
CA ASP A 92 -0.46 33.96 -17.67
C ASP A 92 -0.21 33.94 -16.16
N GLU A 93 0.37 35.05 -15.69
CA GLU A 93 0.61 35.43 -14.30
C GLU A 93 -0.74 35.58 -13.56
N ILE A 94 -1.05 34.65 -12.64
CA ILE A 94 -2.26 34.75 -11.81
C ILE A 94 -1.96 35.67 -10.60
N GLU A 95 -2.35 36.94 -10.68
CA GLU A 95 -2.44 37.84 -9.53
C GLU A 95 -3.61 37.42 -8.61
N LEU A 96 -3.28 36.96 -7.40
CA LEU A 96 -4.25 36.70 -6.33
C LEU A 96 -4.60 38.01 -5.61
N GLU A 97 -5.74 38.63 -5.94
CA GLU A 97 -6.35 39.66 -5.11
C GLU A 97 -6.89 39.03 -3.80
N LEU A 98 -6.17 39.23 -2.70
CA LEU A 98 -6.62 38.95 -1.34
C LEU A 98 -7.58 40.06 -0.89
N ASP A 99 -8.88 39.78 -0.93
CA ASP A 99 -9.91 40.63 -0.32
C ASP A 99 -9.65 40.81 1.18
N LYS A 100 -9.30 42.04 1.57
CA LYS A 100 -9.22 42.51 2.96
C LYS A 100 -10.58 43.09 3.37
N ALA A 101 -11.43 42.27 3.97
CA ALA A 101 -12.67 42.67 4.65
C ALA A 101 -13.01 41.55 5.65
N GLU A 102 -13.19 41.71 6.96
CA GLU A 102 -13.30 42.85 7.86
C GLU A 102 -12.70 42.43 9.21
N VAL A 103 -11.82 43.25 9.79
CA VAL A 103 -11.55 43.25 11.23
C VAL A 103 -11.93 44.63 11.73
N GLU A 104 -13.11 44.75 12.34
CA GLU A 104 -13.44 45.72 13.40
C GLU A 104 -14.76 45.29 14.06
N ARG A 105 -14.68 44.68 15.26
CA ARG A 105 -14.94 45.34 16.55
C ARG A 105 -16.26 46.11 16.61
N VAL A 106 -17.28 45.58 17.30
CA VAL A 106 -18.13 46.33 18.23
C VAL A 106 -18.72 45.39 19.30
N VAL A 107 -18.17 45.51 20.52
CA VAL A 107 -18.84 45.63 21.83
C VAL A 107 -19.75 44.49 22.34
N VAL A 108 -19.29 43.84 23.42
CA VAL A 108 -19.90 44.04 24.76
C VAL A 108 -18.80 44.37 25.75
#